data_AF-A0A1Y5F2K7-F1
#
_entry.id   AF-A0A1Y5F2K7-F1
#
_cell.length_a   1.000
_cell.length_b   1.000
_cell.length_c   1.000
_cell.angle_alpha   90.00
_cell.angle_beta   90.00
_cell.angle_gamma   90.00
#
_symmetry.space_group_name_H-M   'P 1'
#
loop_
_entity.id
_entity.type
_entity.pdbx_description
1 polymer ?
#
loop_
_entity_poly.entity_id
_entity_poly.type
_entity_poly.pdbx_seq_one_letter_code
_entity_poly.pdbx_strand_id
1 'polypeptide(L)'
;RKGIDIAGKSGQSIIAAASGKVVYSGNGLPRYGNLLIIKHNDVYLSAYAHNKTLLVKEGQLVKAGQKIALLGRSGTQQNQLHFEIRRNGKPVDPMRFLPKK
;
A
#
# COMPACT_ATOMS: atom_id res chain seq x y z
N ARG A 1 13.34 -10.30 -1.23
CA ARG A 1 12.86 -8.90 -1.09
C ARG A 1 12.14 -8.53 -2.37
N LYS A 2 10.84 -8.20 -2.33
CA LYS A 2 10.01 -8.01 -3.55
C LYS A 2 8.91 -6.96 -3.31
N GLY A 3 9.36 -5.79 -2.91
CA GLY A 3 8.61 -4.54 -2.83
C GLY A 3 9.59 -3.41 -3.13
N ILE A 4 9.08 -2.19 -3.23
CA ILE A 4 9.91 -0.98 -3.36
C ILE A 4 9.66 -0.07 -2.18
N ASP A 5 10.72 0.59 -1.73
CA ASP A 5 10.63 1.64 -0.73
C ASP A 5 10.64 2.99 -1.44
N ILE A 6 9.63 3.81 -1.17
CA ILE A 6 9.45 5.13 -1.77
C ILE A 6 9.58 6.16 -0.66
N ALA A 7 10.69 6.90 -0.66
CA ALA A 7 10.91 7.98 0.29
C ALA A 7 9.87 9.09 0.10
N GLY A 8 9.46 9.72 1.21
CA GLY A 8 8.51 10.81 1.19
C GLY A 8 8.46 11.60 2.48
N LYS A 9 7.54 12.55 2.56
CA LYS A 9 7.33 13.38 3.76
C LYS A 9 6.19 12.81 4.61
N SER A 10 6.33 12.84 5.93
CA SER A 10 5.24 12.47 6.83
C SER A 10 3.98 13.28 6.53
N GLY A 11 2.83 12.63 6.40
CA GLY A 11 1.57 13.26 6.01
C GLY A 11 1.34 13.39 4.50
N GLN A 12 2.32 13.06 3.65
CA GLN A 12 2.13 13.04 2.20
C GLN A 12 1.02 12.05 1.80
N SER A 13 0.19 12.42 0.84
CA SER A 13 -0.90 11.57 0.39
C SER A 13 -0.39 10.32 -0.33
N ILE A 14 -0.91 9.16 0.04
CA ILE A 14 -0.74 7.89 -0.68
C ILE A 14 -2.05 7.60 -1.40
N ILE A 15 -1.93 7.27 -2.69
CA ILE A 15 -3.06 7.00 -3.59
C ILE A 15 -3.09 5.52 -4.00
N ALA A 16 -4.28 5.01 -4.32
CA ALA A 16 -4.45 3.66 -4.82
C ALA A 16 -3.85 3.51 -6.22
N ALA A 17 -2.95 2.53 -6.38
CA ALA A 17 -2.33 2.23 -7.66
C ALA A 17 -3.33 1.76 -8.73
N ALA A 18 -4.41 1.10 -8.30
CA ALA A 18 -5.52 0.68 -9.15
C ALA A 18 -6.82 0.58 -8.33
N SER A 19 -7.97 0.55 -9.01
CA SER A 19 -9.27 0.33 -8.37
C SER A 19 -9.34 -1.05 -7.71
N GLY A 20 -10.11 -1.20 -6.64
CA GLY A 20 -10.25 -2.47 -5.96
C GLY A 20 -11.03 -2.39 -4.66
N LYS A 21 -11.02 -3.50 -3.90
CA LYS A 21 -11.62 -3.62 -2.57
C LYS A 21 -10.52 -3.68 -1.51
N VAL A 22 -10.65 -2.88 -0.45
CA VAL A 22 -9.78 -2.98 0.72
C VAL A 22 -10.06 -4.30 1.43
N VAL A 23 -9.05 -5.15 1.53
CA VAL A 23 -9.13 -6.47 2.19
C VAL A 23 -8.38 -6.51 3.51
N TYR A 24 -7.65 -5.45 3.86
CA TYR A 24 -7.04 -5.26 5.17
C TYR A 24 -6.77 -3.77 5.39
N SER A 25 -7.10 -3.24 6.57
CA SER A 25 -6.74 -1.89 6.99
C SER A 25 -6.52 -1.89 8.51
N GLY A 26 -5.26 -1.92 8.95
CA GLY A 26 -4.93 -2.01 10.37
C GLY A 26 -3.44 -2.10 10.65
N ASN A 27 -3.09 -2.43 11.89
CA ASN A 27 -1.71 -2.47 12.39
C ASN A 27 -1.35 -3.79 13.10
N GLY A 28 -2.16 -4.83 12.92
CA GLY A 28 -1.99 -6.15 13.55
C GLY A 28 -0.78 -6.95 13.03
N LEU A 29 -0.04 -6.42 12.04
CA LEU A 29 1.19 -7.02 11.53
C LEU A 29 2.39 -6.08 11.85
N PRO A 30 3.06 -6.26 13.00
CA PRO A 30 4.00 -5.27 13.55
C PRO A 30 5.09 -4.82 12.56
N ARG A 31 5.62 -5.75 11.76
CA ARG A 31 6.70 -5.47 10.80
C ARG A 31 6.30 -4.50 9.66
N TYR A 32 5.00 -4.32 9.43
CA TYR A 32 4.48 -3.42 8.40
C TYR A 32 3.92 -2.11 8.98
N GLY A 33 3.83 -2.00 10.32
CA GLY A 33 3.11 -0.93 10.98
C GLY A 33 1.67 -0.84 10.49
N ASN A 34 1.18 0.39 10.27
CA ASN A 34 -0.11 0.60 9.64
C ASN A 34 -0.05 0.16 8.18
N LEU A 35 -0.81 -0.87 7.87
CA LEU A 35 -0.83 -1.55 6.59
C LEU A 35 -2.22 -1.47 5.98
N LEU A 36 -2.23 -1.22 4.67
CA LEU A 36 -3.42 -1.28 3.84
C LEU A 36 -3.17 -2.29 2.71
N ILE A 37 -4.13 -3.19 2.47
CA ILE A 37 -4.08 -4.14 1.34
C ILE A 37 -5.33 -3.95 0.49
N ILE A 38 -5.15 -3.77 -0.81
CA ILE A 38 -6.22 -3.65 -1.79
C ILE A 38 -6.18 -4.85 -2.73
N LYS A 39 -7.30 -5.58 -2.83
CA LYS A 39 -7.54 -6.61 -3.85
C LYS A 39 -8.10 -5.94 -5.10
N HIS A 40 -7.37 -6.05 -6.20
CA HIS A 40 -7.77 -5.47 -7.49
C HIS A 40 -8.63 -6.47 -8.28
N ASN A 41 -8.28 -7.75 -8.22
CA ASN A 41 -9.01 -8.88 -8.79
C ASN A 41 -8.50 -10.18 -8.15
N ASP A 42 -8.88 -11.34 -8.67
CA ASP A 42 -8.47 -12.64 -8.12
C ASP A 42 -6.97 -12.93 -8.23
N VAL A 43 -6.29 -12.21 -9.12
CA VAL A 43 -4.86 -12.41 -9.40
C VAL A 43 -3.99 -11.41 -8.64
N TYR A 44 -4.44 -10.17 -8.46
CA TYR A 44 -3.60 -9.05 -8.01
C TYR A 44 -4.03 -8.41 -6.70
N LEU A 45 -3.05 -8.20 -5.82
CA LEU A 45 -3.12 -7.41 -4.59
C LEU A 45 -2.04 -6.33 -4.61
N SER A 46 -2.31 -5.16 -4.03
CA SER A 46 -1.28 -4.20 -3.63
C SER A 46 -1.28 -3.97 -2.12
N ALA A 47 -0.09 -3.79 -1.55
CA ALA A 47 0.11 -3.51 -0.14
C ALA A 47 0.85 -2.20 0.06
N TYR A 48 0.37 -1.38 1.00
CA TYR A 48 0.91 -0.07 1.35
C TYR A 48 1.21 -0.09 2.85
N ALA A 49 2.47 -0.16 3.22
CA ALA A 49 2.91 -0.26 4.61
C ALA A 49 3.54 1.03 5.13
N HIS A 50 3.79 1.05 6.44
CA HIS A 50 4.42 2.15 7.17
C HIS A 50 3.63 3.47 7.21
N ASN A 51 2.32 3.42 6.96
CA ASN A 51 1.47 4.61 6.91
C ASN A 51 1.40 5.32 8.26
N LYS A 52 1.26 6.65 8.25
CA LYS A 52 0.88 7.42 9.45
C LYS A 52 -0.60 7.21 9.79
N THR A 53 -1.46 7.24 8.79
CA THR A 53 -2.92 7.17 8.95
C THR A 53 -3.53 6.40 7.79
N LEU A 54 -4.50 5.52 8.08
CA LEU A 54 -5.30 4.81 7.10
C LEU A 54 -6.63 5.56 6.93
N LEU A 55 -6.95 5.96 5.70
CA LEU A 55 -8.14 6.79 5.40
C LEU A 55 -9.32 5.97 4.87
N VAL A 56 -9.11 4.67 4.66
CA VAL A 56 -10.12 3.73 4.17
C VAL A 56 -10.17 2.51 5.08
N LYS A 57 -11.33 1.86 5.15
CA LYS A 57 -11.60 0.72 6.01
C LYS A 57 -11.71 -0.58 5.22
N GLU A 58 -11.53 -1.71 5.90
CA GLU A 58 -11.79 -3.02 5.31
C GLU A 58 -13.21 -3.11 4.73
N GLY A 59 -13.34 -3.75 3.58
CA GLY A 59 -14.60 -3.85 2.84
C GLY A 59 -14.87 -2.71 1.85
N GLN A 60 -14.22 -1.55 2.02
CA GLN A 60 -14.46 -0.38 1.19
C GLN A 60 -13.95 -0.55 -0.25
N LEU A 61 -14.73 -0.08 -1.23
CA LEU A 61 -14.29 0.05 -2.62
C LEU A 61 -13.52 1.35 -2.82
N VAL A 62 -12.43 1.28 -3.58
CA VAL A 62 -11.58 2.42 -3.92
C VAL A 62 -11.33 2.50 -5.42
N LYS A 63 -11.18 3.71 -5.95
CA LYS A 63 -10.81 3.96 -7.36
C LYS A 63 -9.31 4.16 -7.50
N ALA A 64 -8.77 3.86 -8.68
CA ALA A 64 -7.40 4.25 -9.04
C ALA A 64 -7.19 5.76 -8.82
N GLY A 65 -6.07 6.15 -8.21
CA GLY A 65 -5.76 7.54 -7.88
C GLY A 65 -6.49 8.09 -6.63
N GLN A 66 -7.42 7.35 -6.05
CA GLN A 66 -8.08 7.76 -4.80
C GLN A 66 -7.07 7.82 -3.65
N LYS A 67 -7.14 8.87 -2.84
CA LYS A 67 -6.37 8.98 -1.60
C LYS A 67 -6.84 7.92 -0.58
N ILE A 68 -5.91 7.11 -0.09
CA ILE A 68 -6.21 5.95 0.77
C ILE A 68 -5.47 5.96 2.12
N ALA A 69 -4.34 6.66 2.20
CA ALA A 69 -3.54 6.74 3.41
C ALA A 69 -2.67 8.01 3.41
N LEU A 70 -2.06 8.29 4.55
CA LEU A 70 -1.01 9.29 4.70
C LEU A 70 0.31 8.59 5.01
N LEU A 71 1.38 8.99 4.33
CA LEU A 71 2.72 8.46 4.51
C LEU A 71 3.23 8.74 5.92
N GLY A 72 3.95 7.77 6.48
CA GLY A 72 4.56 7.87 7.80
C GLY A 72 5.81 7.02 7.91
N ARG A 73 6.06 6.59 9.13
CA ARG A 73 7.18 5.73 9.52
C ARG A 73 6.75 4.66 10.52
N SER A 74 5.49 4.23 10.50
CA SER A 74 5.03 3.23 11.49
C SER A 74 5.73 1.90 11.25
N GLY A 75 6.43 1.33 12.24
CA GLY A 75 7.16 0.07 12.06
C GLY A 75 8.40 0.16 11.18
N THR A 76 8.94 1.37 10.94
CA THR A 76 10.23 1.61 10.26
C THR A 76 10.90 2.87 10.83
N GLN A 77 12.16 3.12 10.48
CA GLN A 77 12.94 4.24 11.03
C GLN A 77 12.78 5.55 10.23
N GLN A 78 12.39 5.45 8.96
CA GLN A 78 12.36 6.58 8.03
C GLN A 78 10.95 6.81 7.49
N ASN A 79 10.66 8.06 7.09
CA ASN A 79 9.42 8.36 6.39
C ASN A 79 9.48 7.76 4.98
N GLN A 80 8.81 6.63 4.78
CA GLN A 80 8.78 5.93 3.52
C GLN A 80 7.48 5.13 3.38
N LEU A 81 7.07 4.93 2.14
CA LEU A 81 6.08 3.92 1.79
C LEU A 81 6.82 2.65 1.37
N HIS A 82 6.56 1.53 2.05
CA HIS A 82 6.89 0.22 1.51
C HIS A 82 5.70 -0.27 0.67
N PHE A 83 5.92 -0.42 -0.62
CA PHE A 83 4.90 -0.80 -1.60
C PHE A 83 5.19 -2.18 -2.20
N GLU A 84 4.21 -3.07 -2.17
CA GLU A 84 4.29 -4.38 -2.82
C GLU A 84 3.13 -4.58 -3.80
N ILE A 85 3.40 -5.33 -4.87
CA ILE A 85 2.38 -5.96 -5.70
C ILE A 85 2.54 -7.46 -5.55
N ARG A 86 1.41 -8.17 -5.38
CA ARG A 86 1.39 -9.63 -5.30
C ARG A 86 0.51 -10.18 -6.40
N ARG A 87 1.05 -11.15 -7.14
CA ARG A 87 0.35 -11.92 -8.18
C ARG A 87 0.18 -13.35 -7.68
N ASN A 88 -1.07 -13.82 -7.59
CA ASN A 88 -1.40 -15.14 -7.02
C ASN A 88 -0.74 -15.37 -5.64
N GLY A 89 -0.84 -14.36 -4.77
CA GLY A 89 -0.25 -14.37 -3.42
C GLY A 89 1.28 -14.21 -3.34
N LYS A 90 2.00 -14.36 -4.46
CA LYS A 90 3.47 -14.22 -4.54
C LYS A 90 3.86 -12.78 -4.89
N PRO A 91 4.83 -12.18 -4.18
CA PRO A 91 5.26 -10.82 -4.49
C PRO A 91 6.01 -10.79 -5.82
N VAL A 92 5.77 -9.74 -6.61
CA VAL A 92 6.36 -9.48 -7.93
C VAL A 92 7.00 -8.10 -7.96
N ASP A 93 7.88 -7.85 -8.93
CA ASP A 93 8.52 -6.53 -9.12
C ASP A 93 7.47 -5.46 -9.46
N PRO A 94 7.23 -4.46 -8.57
CA PRO A 94 6.24 -3.42 -8.81
C PRO A 94 6.56 -2.52 -10.00
N MET A 95 7.84 -2.35 -10.35
CA MET A 95 8.27 -1.46 -11.43
C MET A 95 7.80 -1.91 -12.82
N ARG A 96 7.35 -3.16 -12.95
CA ARG A 96 6.75 -3.69 -14.18
C ARG A 96 5.28 -3.30 -14.37
N PHE A 97 4.63 -2.76 -13.35
CA PHE A 97 3.19 -2.45 -13.33
C PHE A 97 2.90 -0.97 -13.10
N LEU A 98 3.86 -0.24 -12.52
CA LEU A 98 3.75 1.20 -12.37
C LEU A 98 4.17 1.90 -13.67
N PRO A 99 3.51 3.03 -14.01
CA PRO A 99 3.91 3.81 -15.17
C PRO A 99 5.37 4.26 -15.04
N LYS A 100 6.11 4.22 -16.16
CA LYS A 100 7.45 4.82 -16.23
C LYS A 100 7.28 6.35 -16.10
N LYS A 101 8.10 6.96 -15.25
CA LYS A 101 8.21 8.42 -15.17
C LYS A 101 8.81 8.98 -16.45
#